data_AF-A0A0U5FZW6-F1
#
_entry.id   AF-A0A0U5FZW6-F1
#
_cell.length_a   1.000
_cell.length_b   1.000
_cell.length_c   1.000
_cell.angle_alpha   90.00
_cell.angle_beta   90.00
_cell.angle_gamma   90.00
#
_symmetry.space_group_name_H-M   'P 1'
#
loop_
_entity.id
_entity.type
_entity.pdbx_description
1 polymer ?
#
loop_
_entity_poly.entity_id
_entity_poly.type
_entity_poly.pdbx_seq_one_letter_code
_entity_poly.pdbx_strand_id
1 'polypeptide(L)'
;MNCIRSMRYNYASSSLSCQLVKKLIRTASHPNFTFNHPNSPIATMKMNLQTLTTLLLPALALSTPVDPSSSLTTRDDTWGGSVSLGPTKSTIVNAVTTIIPGPAPLTQNGVLFLWPGMSNGTGDLIQATLESWESNDWCGAASGEWCVRASVFGWFGQLDGDAGVVKGDDQVRIEYTLLDDQDTWVQTVTNVGTGKVLSTYSSQSGPYMTGYGTGTECNDGCTGTSSEQQYLNTEITLASSDPTFGDTIATAGGATYEGLASSQDGTVWTIESIVIPAMV
;
A
#
# COMPACT_ATOMS: atom_id res chain seq x y z
N MET A 1 9.21 34.28 -13.12
CA MET A 1 9.96 33.01 -13.04
C MET A 1 9.04 32.03 -12.35
N ASN A 2 8.51 31.09 -13.13
CA ASN A 2 7.37 30.24 -12.81
C ASN A 2 7.83 28.95 -12.13
N CYS A 3 7.24 28.61 -10.98
CA CYS A 3 7.36 27.28 -10.39
C CYS A 3 6.15 26.96 -9.50
N ILE A 4 4.93 26.95 -10.05
CA ILE A 4 3.76 26.30 -9.44
C ILE A 4 2.89 25.73 -10.56
N ARG A 5 3.24 24.52 -11.02
CA ARG A 5 2.32 23.59 -11.70
C ARG A 5 3.06 22.26 -11.83
N SER A 6 2.99 21.44 -10.79
CA SER A 6 3.18 20.00 -10.93
C SER A 6 2.02 19.30 -10.21
N MET A 7 1.21 18.66 -11.05
CA MET A 7 0.43 17.45 -10.79
C MET A 7 -0.42 17.39 -9.51
N ARG A 8 -1.63 17.94 -9.61
CA ARG A 8 -2.81 17.35 -8.97
C ARG A 8 -3.26 16.16 -9.82
N TYR A 9 -2.66 14.99 -9.63
CA TYR A 9 -3.21 13.72 -10.10
C TYR A 9 -3.60 12.90 -8.86
N ASN A 10 -4.90 12.61 -8.73
CA ASN A 10 -5.56 11.59 -7.90
C ASN A 10 -4.90 11.16 -6.57
N TYR A 11 -4.97 12.03 -5.54
CA TYR A 11 -4.78 11.61 -4.14
C TYR A 11 -5.95 10.76 -3.57
N ALA A 12 -7.02 10.55 -4.33
CA ALA A 12 -8.21 9.85 -3.86
C ALA A 12 -8.11 8.32 -3.94
N SER A 13 -7.46 7.76 -4.98
CA SER A 13 -7.25 6.31 -5.13
C SER A 13 -6.23 5.79 -4.11
N SER A 14 -5.07 6.46 -3.97
CA SER A 14 -4.04 6.09 -2.98
C SER A 14 -4.52 6.11 -1.52
N SER A 15 -5.54 6.92 -1.21
CA SER A 15 -6.17 6.96 0.11
C SER A 15 -7.02 5.71 0.39
N LEU A 16 -7.75 5.19 -0.60
CA LEU A 16 -8.56 3.98 -0.44
C LEU A 16 -7.68 2.73 -0.31
N SER A 17 -6.59 2.66 -1.08
CA SER A 17 -5.73 1.48 -1.07
C SER A 17 -4.93 1.36 0.23
N CYS A 18 -4.38 2.47 0.76
CA CYS A 18 -3.74 2.46 2.07
C CYS A 18 -4.70 2.11 3.23
N GLN A 19 -5.98 2.49 3.12
CA GLN A 19 -7.02 2.04 4.07
C GLN A 19 -7.25 0.53 4.00
N LEU A 20 -7.10 -0.08 2.82
CA LEU A 20 -7.18 -1.52 2.66
C LEU A 20 -5.92 -2.24 3.16
N VAL A 21 -4.70 -1.69 3.01
CA VAL A 21 -3.49 -2.23 3.66
C VAL A 21 -3.70 -2.29 5.18
N LYS A 22 -4.17 -1.19 5.77
CA LYS A 22 -4.55 -1.13 7.20
C LYS A 22 -5.59 -2.19 7.54
N LYS A 23 -6.53 -2.46 6.63
CA LYS A 23 -7.56 -3.49 6.79
C LYS A 23 -7.00 -4.91 6.65
N LEU A 24 -6.06 -5.18 5.74
CA LEU A 24 -5.41 -6.49 5.56
C LEU A 24 -4.57 -6.87 6.78
N ILE A 25 -3.81 -5.90 7.32
CA ILE A 25 -3.10 -6.04 8.59
C ILE A 25 -4.09 -6.31 9.73
N ARG A 26 -5.30 -5.74 9.67
CA ARG A 26 -6.36 -5.99 10.66
C ARG A 26 -7.09 -7.33 10.48
N THR A 27 -7.39 -7.78 9.26
CA THR A 27 -8.25 -8.96 8.99
C THR A 27 -7.58 -10.29 9.28
N ALA A 28 -6.25 -10.33 9.43
CA ALA A 28 -5.54 -11.47 10.01
C ALA A 28 -6.09 -11.89 11.39
N SER A 29 -6.81 -11.00 12.07
CA SER A 29 -7.43 -11.25 13.37
C SER A 29 -8.80 -11.95 13.36
N HIS A 30 -9.51 -12.09 12.22
CA HIS A 30 -10.88 -12.64 12.18
C HIS A 30 -11.19 -13.36 10.84
N PRO A 31 -11.21 -14.70 10.78
CA PRO A 31 -11.24 -15.47 9.53
C PRO A 31 -12.60 -15.56 8.81
N ASN A 32 -13.60 -14.74 9.15
CA ASN A 32 -14.93 -14.85 8.54
C ASN A 32 -15.49 -13.49 8.12
N PHE A 33 -15.24 -13.08 6.87
CA PHE A 33 -16.08 -12.10 6.19
C PHE A 33 -16.23 -12.47 4.70
N THR A 34 -17.28 -13.22 4.39
CA THR A 34 -17.81 -13.35 3.03
C THR A 34 -18.52 -12.05 2.64
N PHE A 35 -18.13 -11.45 1.52
CA PHE A 35 -18.84 -10.31 0.93
C PHE A 35 -20.16 -10.79 0.31
N ASN A 36 -21.28 -10.51 0.98
CA ASN A 36 -22.59 -10.44 0.35
C ASN A 36 -23.06 -8.99 0.46
N HIS A 37 -23.24 -8.31 -0.67
CA HIS A 37 -23.87 -7.00 -0.76
C HIS A 37 -25.39 -7.17 -0.80
N PRO A 38 -26.18 -6.67 0.16
CA PRO A 38 -27.58 -6.39 -0.06
C PRO A 38 -27.76 -4.92 -0.46
N ASN A 39 -28.43 -4.74 -1.60
CA ASN A 39 -29.00 -3.47 -2.06
C ASN A 39 -29.89 -2.84 -0.99
N SER A 40 -29.84 -1.51 -0.87
CA SER A 40 -30.88 -0.71 -0.21
C SER A 40 -30.90 0.75 -0.70
N PRO A 41 -32.05 1.45 -0.59
CA PRO A 41 -32.67 2.12 -1.73
C PRO A 41 -32.52 3.64 -1.76
N ILE A 42 -32.72 4.19 -2.96
CA ILE A 42 -32.72 5.62 -3.28
C ILE A 42 -33.92 6.31 -2.63
N ALA A 43 -33.64 7.30 -1.77
CA ALA A 43 -34.64 8.21 -1.23
C ALA A 43 -35.10 9.21 -2.29
N THR A 44 -36.41 9.21 -2.57
CA THR A 44 -37.08 10.09 -3.53
C THR A 44 -37.35 11.46 -2.90
N MET A 45 -36.71 12.52 -3.38
CA MET A 45 -37.06 13.89 -3.00
C MET A 45 -38.12 14.43 -3.97
N LYS A 46 -39.33 14.67 -3.45
CA LYS A 46 -40.43 15.33 -4.15
C LYS A 46 -40.10 16.81 -4.31
N MET A 47 -40.12 17.31 -5.55
CA MET A 47 -40.08 18.75 -5.83
C MET A 47 -41.44 19.21 -6.39
N ASN A 48 -41.88 20.33 -5.85
CA ASN A 48 -43.23 20.88 -5.92
C ASN A 48 -43.45 21.62 -7.25
N LEU A 49 -44.62 21.42 -7.85
CA LEU A 49 -45.00 21.93 -9.17
C LEU A 49 -45.64 23.32 -9.01
N GLN A 50 -45.00 24.35 -9.56
CA GLN A 50 -45.66 25.64 -9.83
C GLN A 50 -45.47 26.04 -11.29
N THR A 51 -46.62 26.28 -11.91
CA THR A 51 -46.89 26.64 -13.30
C THR A 51 -46.26 27.98 -13.70
N LEU A 52 -45.58 28.01 -14.84
CA LEU A 52 -45.35 29.26 -15.58
C LEU A 52 -45.41 29.05 -17.10
N THR A 53 -46.47 29.64 -17.65
CA THR A 53 -46.78 30.15 -18.98
C THR A 53 -45.81 29.92 -20.15
N THR A 54 -46.35 29.32 -21.21
CA THR A 54 -45.80 29.15 -22.56
C THR A 54 -45.63 30.45 -23.35
N LEU A 55 -44.43 30.68 -23.91
CA LEU A 55 -44.20 31.45 -25.12
C LEU A 55 -43.34 30.62 -26.09
N LEU A 56 -43.92 30.26 -27.25
CA LEU A 56 -43.21 29.61 -28.35
C LEU A 56 -42.41 30.64 -29.16
N LEU A 57 -41.11 30.41 -29.32
CA LEU A 57 -40.30 30.93 -30.42
C LEU A 57 -39.72 29.75 -31.21
N PRO A 58 -39.72 29.77 -32.56
CA PRO A 58 -39.02 28.79 -33.36
C PRO A 58 -37.54 29.18 -33.46
N ALA A 59 -36.69 28.58 -32.62
CA ALA A 59 -35.25 28.61 -32.80
C ALA A 59 -34.82 27.41 -33.65
N LEU A 60 -34.16 27.67 -34.78
CA LEU A 60 -33.48 26.64 -35.56
C LEU A 60 -32.44 25.95 -34.68
N ALA A 61 -32.67 24.69 -34.34
CA ALA A 61 -31.69 23.85 -33.66
C ALA A 61 -30.63 23.41 -34.68
N LEU A 62 -29.42 23.98 -34.61
CA LEU A 62 -28.23 23.30 -35.09
C LEU A 62 -28.01 22.09 -34.18
N SER A 63 -28.22 20.88 -34.71
CA SER A 63 -27.83 19.65 -34.05
C SER A 63 -26.30 19.58 -34.03
N THR A 64 -25.68 20.05 -32.96
CA THR A 64 -24.32 19.63 -32.63
C THR A 64 -24.37 18.14 -32.26
N PRO A 65 -23.45 17.30 -32.73
CA PRO A 65 -23.34 15.94 -32.21
C PRO A 65 -23.04 16.05 -30.72
N VAL A 66 -23.95 15.54 -29.90
CA VAL A 66 -23.67 15.22 -28.51
C VAL A 66 -22.68 14.06 -28.58
N ASP A 67 -21.39 14.33 -28.37
CA ASP A 67 -20.44 13.26 -28.11
C ASP A 67 -21.00 12.45 -26.94
N PRO A 68 -21.24 11.13 -27.11
CA PRO A 68 -21.58 10.29 -25.97
C PRO A 68 -20.40 10.43 -25.02
N SER A 69 -20.69 11.03 -23.87
CA SER A 69 -19.81 11.11 -22.70
C SER A 69 -18.80 9.98 -22.73
N SER A 70 -17.52 10.32 -22.79
CA SER A 70 -16.47 9.44 -22.30
C SER A 70 -16.90 9.00 -20.92
N SER A 71 -17.44 7.78 -20.82
CA SER A 71 -17.63 7.14 -19.52
C SER A 71 -16.24 7.08 -18.95
N LEU A 72 -15.96 7.94 -17.96
CA LEU A 72 -14.79 7.81 -17.10
C LEU A 72 -14.96 6.45 -16.42
N THR A 73 -14.47 5.40 -17.08
CA THR A 73 -14.33 4.09 -16.48
C THR A 73 -13.23 4.29 -15.46
N THR A 74 -13.63 4.46 -14.20
CA THR A 74 -12.72 4.39 -13.07
C THR A 74 -12.03 3.05 -13.19
N ARG A 75 -10.70 3.05 -13.34
CA ARG A 75 -9.94 1.82 -13.33
C ARG A 75 -9.93 1.28 -11.89
N ASP A 76 -10.12 -0.01 -11.72
CA ASP A 76 -10.31 -0.62 -10.40
C ASP A 76 -8.96 -0.83 -9.68
N ASP A 77 -8.98 -0.69 -8.35
CA ASP A 77 -7.87 -1.11 -7.48
C ASP A 77 -7.99 -2.62 -7.17
N THR A 78 -6.88 -3.35 -7.29
CA THR A 78 -6.82 -4.81 -7.13
C THR A 78 -5.61 -5.22 -6.28
N TRP A 79 -5.62 -6.46 -5.78
CA TRP A 79 -4.66 -6.95 -4.79
C TRP A 79 -4.06 -8.27 -5.24
N GLY A 80 -2.74 -8.39 -5.12
CA GLY A 80 -2.01 -9.63 -5.31
C GLY A 80 -1.95 -10.47 -4.03
N GLY A 81 -0.91 -11.30 -3.93
CA GLY A 81 -0.65 -12.06 -2.71
C GLY A 81 -0.21 -11.17 -1.55
N SER A 82 -0.43 -11.64 -0.32
CA SER A 82 0.01 -10.97 0.90
C SER A 82 0.23 -11.94 2.05
N VAL A 83 1.12 -11.56 2.98
CA VAL A 83 1.32 -12.21 4.27
C VAL A 83 1.28 -11.15 5.36
N SER A 84 0.54 -11.40 6.44
CA SER A 84 0.46 -10.48 7.57
C SER A 84 0.44 -11.20 8.91
N LEU A 85 0.93 -10.52 9.95
CA LEU A 85 0.83 -10.92 11.35
C LEU A 85 0.19 -9.78 12.14
N GLY A 86 -0.73 -10.13 13.03
CA GLY A 86 -1.23 -9.26 14.07
C GLY A 86 -2.75 -9.19 14.19
N PRO A 87 -3.24 -8.43 15.18
CA PRO A 87 -2.43 -7.63 16.10
C PRO A 87 -1.73 -8.48 17.18
N THR A 88 -0.51 -8.11 17.56
CA THR A 88 0.11 -8.56 18.83
C THR A 88 -0.60 -7.93 20.03
N LYS A 89 -0.50 -8.60 21.19
CA LYS A 89 -0.85 -8.06 22.52
C LYS A 89 0.20 -7.06 23.05
N SER A 90 1.34 -6.94 22.38
CA SER A 90 2.42 -6.00 22.67
C SER A 90 2.45 -4.86 21.65
N THR A 91 3.54 -4.09 21.63
CA THR A 91 3.89 -3.10 20.61
C THR A 91 5.08 -3.63 19.82
N ILE A 92 5.04 -3.55 18.50
CA ILE A 92 6.22 -3.75 17.66
C ILE A 92 7.15 -2.55 17.89
N VAL A 93 8.43 -2.80 18.18
CA VAL A 93 9.46 -1.76 18.39
C VAL A 93 10.53 -1.77 17.31
N ASN A 94 10.72 -2.90 16.63
CA ASN A 94 11.55 -3.00 15.43
C ASN A 94 10.94 -4.03 14.49
N ALA A 95 11.02 -3.76 13.18
CA ALA A 95 10.76 -4.77 12.16
C ALA A 95 11.73 -4.61 11.00
N VAL A 96 12.22 -5.73 10.50
CA VAL A 96 13.21 -5.84 9.43
C VAL A 96 12.74 -6.86 8.41
N THR A 97 13.00 -6.61 7.14
CA THR A 97 12.89 -7.62 6.08
C THR A 97 13.81 -7.27 4.92
N THR A 98 14.18 -8.24 4.10
CA THR A 98 14.91 -8.01 2.84
C THR A 98 14.07 -8.44 1.66
N ILE A 99 13.66 -7.51 0.80
CA ILE A 99 12.92 -7.82 -0.41
C ILE A 99 13.86 -8.07 -1.60
N ILE A 100 13.53 -9.09 -2.40
CA ILE A 100 13.97 -9.26 -3.79
C ILE A 100 12.71 -9.11 -4.66
N PRO A 101 12.53 -7.99 -5.36
CA PRO A 101 11.23 -7.65 -5.94
C PRO A 101 10.93 -8.34 -7.28
N GLY A 102 11.96 -8.84 -7.98
CA GLY A 102 11.84 -9.16 -9.40
C GLY A 102 11.74 -7.90 -10.27
N PRO A 103 11.79 -8.01 -11.61
CA PRO A 103 11.76 -6.84 -12.48
C PRO A 103 10.42 -6.11 -12.40
N ALA A 104 10.45 -4.77 -12.45
CA ALA A 104 9.23 -3.98 -12.62
C ALA A 104 8.63 -4.25 -14.01
N PRO A 105 7.31 -4.08 -14.20
CA PRO A 105 6.71 -4.16 -15.54
C PRO A 105 7.39 -3.18 -16.52
N LEU A 106 7.72 -3.66 -17.72
CA LEU A 106 8.35 -2.82 -18.76
C LEU A 106 7.43 -1.70 -19.24
N THR A 107 6.13 -1.96 -19.20
CA THR A 107 5.07 -0.99 -19.45
C THR A 107 4.10 -1.07 -18.29
N GLN A 108 3.77 0.09 -17.73
CA GLN A 108 2.89 0.19 -16.59
C GLN A 108 1.63 0.97 -16.97
N ASN A 109 0.48 0.47 -16.54
CA ASN A 109 -0.75 1.25 -16.47
C ASN A 109 -0.95 1.66 -15.01
N GLY A 110 -1.56 2.79 -14.69
CA GLY A 110 -1.85 3.11 -13.28
C GLY A 110 -0.60 3.07 -12.38
N VAL A 111 -0.72 2.49 -11.18
CA VAL A 111 0.40 2.38 -10.22
C VAL A 111 0.42 1.03 -9.50
N LEU A 112 1.56 0.34 -9.56
CA LEU A 112 1.83 -0.92 -8.86
C LEU A 112 2.73 -0.66 -7.65
N PHE A 113 2.38 -1.25 -6.51
CA PHE A 113 3.13 -1.16 -5.27
C PHE A 113 3.47 -2.55 -4.74
N LEU A 114 4.74 -2.72 -4.33
CA LEU A 114 5.17 -3.76 -3.41
C LEU A 114 5.47 -3.10 -2.07
N TRP A 115 4.99 -3.68 -0.98
CA TRP A 115 5.20 -3.12 0.35
C TRP A 115 5.50 -4.21 1.35
N PRO A 116 6.33 -3.90 2.35
CA PRO A 116 6.04 -4.25 3.72
C PRO A 116 5.64 -2.99 4.51
N GLY A 117 4.85 -3.16 5.57
CA GLY A 117 4.44 -2.06 6.44
C GLY A 117 3.88 -2.51 7.78
N MET A 118 3.70 -1.54 8.67
CA MET A 118 3.17 -1.73 10.01
C MET A 118 2.04 -0.75 10.32
N SER A 119 1.02 -1.24 11.00
CA SER A 119 -0.09 -0.42 11.47
C SER A 119 -0.79 -1.10 12.65
N ASN A 120 -1.65 -0.35 13.35
CA ASN A 120 -2.64 -0.90 14.26
C ASN A 120 -4.04 -0.99 13.65
N GLY A 121 -4.16 -0.68 12.35
CA GLY A 121 -5.42 -0.74 11.60
C GLY A 121 -6.33 0.49 11.76
N THR A 122 -5.96 1.49 12.54
CA THR A 122 -6.76 2.72 12.74
C THR A 122 -5.95 4.01 12.70
N GLY A 123 -4.66 3.96 13.07
CA GLY A 123 -3.71 5.07 13.06
C GLY A 123 -2.89 5.12 11.78
N ASP A 124 -1.64 5.54 11.88
CA ASP A 124 -0.71 5.62 10.75
C ASP A 124 -0.37 4.23 10.18
N LEU A 125 0.03 4.21 8.92
CA LEU A 125 0.67 3.09 8.25
C LEU A 125 2.10 3.51 7.93
N ILE A 126 3.06 2.89 8.59
CA ILE A 126 4.49 3.08 8.36
C ILE A 126 4.92 2.01 7.37
N GLN A 127 5.46 2.39 6.22
CA GLN A 127 5.75 1.45 5.15
C GLN A 127 6.87 1.94 4.24
N ALA A 128 7.54 1.02 3.59
CA ALA A 128 8.36 1.29 2.43
C ALA A 128 7.66 0.70 1.21
N THR A 129 7.67 1.43 0.12
CA THR A 129 7.04 1.03 -1.13
C THR A 129 8.10 0.92 -2.22
N LEU A 130 8.01 -0.15 -3.01
CA LEU A 130 8.62 -0.23 -4.32
C LEU A 130 7.50 -0.03 -5.34
N GLU A 131 7.67 0.96 -6.20
CA GLU A 131 6.60 1.49 -7.01
C GLU A 131 6.98 1.47 -8.48
N SER A 132 5.99 1.12 -9.31
CA SER A 132 6.07 1.22 -10.76
C SER A 132 4.87 2.04 -11.23
N TRP A 133 5.16 3.17 -11.86
CA TRP A 133 4.17 4.12 -12.38
C TRP A 133 4.23 4.16 -13.91
N GLU A 134 3.23 4.77 -14.54
CA GLU A 134 3.29 5.08 -15.99
C GLU A 134 4.54 5.91 -16.37
N SER A 135 5.02 6.77 -15.46
CA SER A 135 6.35 7.40 -15.54
C SER A 135 7.06 7.36 -14.17
N ASN A 136 8.30 6.88 -14.19
CA ASN A 136 9.18 6.78 -13.02
C ASN A 136 10.22 7.93 -12.95
N ASP A 137 10.05 9.00 -13.72
CA ASP A 137 10.99 10.14 -13.78
C ASP A 137 11.22 10.80 -12.41
N TRP A 138 10.27 10.64 -11.49
CA TRP A 138 10.31 11.21 -10.15
C TRP A 138 11.39 10.59 -9.24
N CYS A 139 11.81 9.35 -9.51
CA CYS A 139 12.94 8.72 -8.82
C CYS A 139 14.14 8.48 -9.75
N GLY A 140 13.95 8.62 -11.07
CA GLY A 140 14.98 8.38 -12.08
C GLY A 140 15.20 6.91 -12.44
N ALA A 141 14.26 6.01 -12.11
CA ALA A 141 14.33 4.60 -12.50
C ALA A 141 14.06 4.43 -14.01
N ALA A 142 14.81 3.52 -14.64
CA ALA A 142 14.56 3.12 -16.02
C ALA A 142 13.40 2.12 -16.13
N SER A 143 12.97 1.81 -17.36
CA SER A 143 12.00 0.74 -17.61
C SER A 143 12.56 -0.60 -17.10
N GLY A 144 11.73 -1.33 -16.34
CA GLY A 144 12.13 -2.57 -15.66
C GLY A 144 12.73 -2.39 -14.26
N GLU A 145 12.97 -1.14 -13.83
CA GLU A 145 13.43 -0.81 -12.48
C GLU A 145 12.28 -0.22 -11.63
N TRP A 146 12.44 -0.34 -10.31
CA TRP A 146 11.50 0.18 -9.32
C TRP A 146 11.98 1.51 -8.76
N CYS A 147 11.02 2.38 -8.45
CA CYS A 147 11.25 3.47 -7.53
C CYS A 147 10.99 3.01 -6.10
N VAL A 148 11.92 3.23 -5.16
CA VAL A 148 11.73 2.86 -3.75
C VAL A 148 11.71 4.09 -2.84
N ARG A 149 10.85 4.09 -1.82
CA ARG A 149 10.84 5.12 -0.77
C ARG A 149 10.28 4.60 0.55
N ALA A 150 10.80 5.10 1.66
CA ALA A 150 10.17 5.05 2.96
C ALA A 150 9.03 6.06 3.03
N SER A 151 7.94 5.71 3.71
CA SER A 151 6.69 6.42 3.57
C SER A 151 5.76 6.23 4.78
N VAL A 152 4.88 7.21 5.02
CA VAL A 152 3.87 7.13 6.08
C VAL A 152 2.55 7.62 5.54
N PHE A 153 1.51 6.81 5.73
CA PHE A 153 0.15 7.16 5.39
C PHE A 153 -0.72 7.34 6.64
N GLY A 154 -1.24 8.54 6.82
CA GLY A 154 -2.10 8.92 7.94
C GLY A 154 -3.32 9.73 7.52
N TRP A 155 -3.95 10.38 8.50
CA TRP A 155 -5.04 11.33 8.24
C TRP A 155 -4.59 12.54 7.40
N PHE A 156 -3.29 12.82 7.41
CA PHE A 156 -2.61 13.85 6.63
C PHE A 156 -2.34 13.42 5.17
N GLY A 157 -2.71 12.21 4.77
CA GLY A 157 -2.37 11.62 3.48
C GLY A 157 -1.02 10.91 3.50
N GLN A 158 -0.38 10.87 2.34
CA GLN A 158 0.91 10.21 2.12
C GLN A 158 2.06 11.20 2.30
N LEU A 159 3.03 10.85 3.15
CA LEU A 159 4.29 11.56 3.31
C LEU A 159 5.45 10.61 2.99
N ASP A 160 6.43 11.11 2.27
CA ASP A 160 7.48 10.29 1.66
C ASP A 160 8.87 10.82 2.02
N GLY A 161 9.81 9.90 2.19
CA GLY A 161 11.24 10.20 2.23
C GLY A 161 11.84 10.35 0.84
N ASP A 162 13.17 10.49 0.80
CA ASP A 162 13.92 10.52 -0.46
C ASP A 162 13.69 9.24 -1.27
N ALA A 163 13.67 9.35 -2.59
CA ALA A 163 13.47 8.20 -3.47
C ALA A 163 14.80 7.60 -3.94
N GLY A 164 14.81 6.28 -4.13
CA GLY A 164 15.91 5.54 -4.74
C GLY A 164 15.46 4.69 -5.92
N VAL A 165 16.43 4.09 -6.61
CA VAL A 165 16.20 3.14 -7.71
C VAL A 165 16.61 1.75 -7.26
N VAL A 166 15.79 0.75 -7.60
CA VAL A 166 15.99 -0.66 -7.26
C VAL A 166 15.81 -1.52 -8.52
N LYS A 167 16.75 -2.44 -8.75
CA LYS A 167 16.67 -3.45 -9.81
C LYS A 167 15.98 -4.72 -9.32
N GLY A 168 15.53 -5.54 -10.26
CA GLY A 168 14.76 -6.73 -9.91
C GLY A 168 15.51 -7.80 -9.11
N ASP A 169 16.83 -7.85 -9.25
CA ASP A 169 17.73 -8.77 -8.55
C ASP A 169 18.41 -8.15 -7.31
N ASP A 170 18.15 -6.87 -7.03
CA ASP A 170 18.65 -6.23 -5.82
C ASP A 170 18.01 -6.86 -4.57
N GLN A 171 18.83 -7.08 -3.56
CA GLN A 171 18.36 -7.32 -2.20
C GLN A 171 18.23 -5.97 -1.49
N VAL A 172 17.02 -5.62 -1.06
CA VAL A 172 16.73 -4.34 -0.42
C VAL A 172 16.26 -4.60 1.01
N ARG A 173 17.10 -4.22 1.98
CA ARG A 173 16.76 -4.29 3.40
C ARG A 173 15.91 -3.09 3.79
N ILE A 174 14.75 -3.35 4.38
CA ILE A 174 13.82 -2.37 4.90
C ILE A 174 13.74 -2.56 6.41
N GLU A 175 13.99 -1.50 7.16
CA GLU A 175 13.96 -1.50 8.62
C GLU A 175 13.12 -0.36 9.16
N TYR A 176 12.32 -0.68 10.17
CA TYR A 176 11.53 0.26 10.94
C TYR A 176 11.94 0.15 12.41
N THR A 177 12.25 1.27 13.05
CA THR A 177 12.65 1.31 14.47
C THR A 177 11.89 2.41 15.20
N LEU A 178 11.25 2.04 16.31
CA LEU A 178 10.71 2.98 17.29
C LEU A 178 11.88 3.51 18.13
N LEU A 179 12.04 4.83 18.19
CA LEU A 179 13.08 5.46 19.00
C LEU A 179 12.72 5.46 20.49
N ASP A 180 13.71 5.70 21.34
CA ASP A 180 13.58 5.72 22.80
C ASP A 180 12.59 6.77 23.34
N ASP A 181 12.20 7.75 22.52
CA ASP A 181 11.14 8.71 22.85
C ASP A 181 9.73 8.09 22.85
N GLN A 182 9.63 6.82 22.41
CA GLN A 182 8.40 6.04 22.30
C GLN A 182 7.34 6.74 21.45
N ASP A 183 7.76 7.53 20.47
CA ASP A 183 6.84 8.29 19.59
C ASP A 183 7.34 8.32 18.14
N THR A 184 8.64 8.46 17.95
CA THR A 184 9.26 8.61 16.65
C THR A 184 9.63 7.27 16.06
N TRP A 185 9.16 7.01 14.83
CA TRP A 185 9.59 5.91 14.01
C TRP A 185 10.60 6.38 12.97
N VAL A 186 11.70 5.66 12.83
CA VAL A 186 12.68 5.82 11.76
C VAL A 186 12.59 4.63 10.82
N GLN A 187 12.51 4.93 9.53
CA GLN A 187 12.51 3.97 8.45
C GLN A 187 13.81 4.11 7.68
N THR A 188 14.48 3.00 7.38
CA THR A 188 15.68 2.98 6.54
C THR A 188 15.59 1.88 5.50
N VAL A 189 15.75 2.27 4.23
CA VAL A 189 15.77 1.37 3.08
C VAL A 189 17.18 1.36 2.52
N THR A 190 17.80 0.18 2.43
CA THR A 190 19.20 0.02 2.02
C THR A 190 19.34 -1.07 0.97
N ASN A 191 20.07 -0.80 -0.11
CA ASN A 191 20.49 -1.85 -1.03
C ASN A 191 21.63 -2.65 -0.37
N VAL A 192 21.42 -3.94 -0.13
CA VAL A 192 22.35 -4.81 0.61
C VAL A 192 23.66 -5.00 -0.14
N GLY A 193 23.61 -5.20 -1.46
CA GLY A 193 24.80 -5.47 -2.27
C GLY A 193 25.75 -4.28 -2.37
N THR A 194 25.21 -3.06 -2.39
CA THR A 194 26.00 -1.82 -2.48
C THR A 194 26.24 -1.13 -1.13
N GLY A 195 25.44 -1.46 -0.11
CA GLY A 195 25.42 -0.77 1.18
C GLY A 195 24.83 0.64 1.14
N LYS A 196 24.26 1.08 0.00
CA LYS A 196 23.72 2.43 -0.16
C LYS A 196 22.35 2.55 0.51
N VAL A 197 22.17 3.56 1.36
CA VAL A 197 20.84 3.99 1.82
C VAL A 197 20.10 4.61 0.63
N LEU A 198 18.97 4.02 0.28
CA LEU A 198 18.11 4.43 -0.82
C LEU A 198 17.03 5.41 -0.38
N SER A 199 16.54 5.25 0.86
CA SER A 199 15.52 6.11 1.43
C SER A 199 15.56 6.08 2.95
N THR A 200 15.24 7.20 3.57
CA THR A 200 15.01 7.31 5.01
C THR A 200 13.82 8.24 5.24
N TYR A 201 12.99 7.90 6.23
CA TYR A 201 11.94 8.80 6.69
C TYR A 201 11.74 8.66 8.19
N SER A 202 11.41 9.78 8.86
CA SER A 202 11.15 9.81 10.30
C SER A 202 9.80 10.47 10.55
N SER A 203 8.97 9.86 11.39
CA SER A 203 7.64 10.40 11.74
C SER A 203 7.30 10.17 13.20
N GLN A 204 6.55 11.10 13.79
CA GLN A 204 5.89 10.88 15.07
C GLN A 204 4.58 10.13 14.83
N SER A 205 4.59 8.82 15.08
CA SER A 205 3.45 7.93 14.81
C SER A 205 3.07 7.09 16.04
N GLY A 206 3.71 7.34 17.18
CA GLY A 206 3.42 6.72 18.47
C GLY A 206 3.86 5.25 18.58
N PRO A 207 3.84 4.69 19.81
CA PRO A 207 4.28 3.32 20.09
C PRO A 207 3.11 2.34 19.93
N TYR A 208 2.32 2.49 18.87
CA TYR A 208 1.03 1.81 18.74
C TYR A 208 1.01 0.73 17.66
N MET A 209 2.10 0.48 16.95
CA MET A 209 2.14 -0.52 15.87
C MET A 209 2.00 -1.93 16.44
N THR A 210 0.96 -2.64 16.03
CA THR A 210 0.63 -3.99 16.54
C THR A 210 0.58 -5.04 15.46
N GLY A 211 0.54 -4.65 14.19
CA GLY A 211 0.56 -5.57 13.06
C GLY A 211 1.62 -5.20 12.05
N TYR A 212 2.11 -6.23 11.37
CA TYR A 212 3.06 -6.17 10.26
C TYR A 212 2.43 -6.90 9.07
N GLY A 213 2.72 -6.45 7.86
CA GLY A 213 2.40 -7.24 6.68
C GLY A 213 3.21 -6.84 5.47
N THR A 214 3.06 -7.64 4.43
CA THR A 214 3.60 -7.39 3.10
C THR A 214 2.62 -7.83 2.02
N GLY A 215 2.66 -7.19 0.86
CA GLY A 215 1.75 -7.48 -0.24
C GLY A 215 2.12 -6.84 -1.56
N THR A 216 1.32 -7.17 -2.57
CA THR A 216 1.26 -6.47 -3.86
C THR A 216 -0.08 -5.77 -3.99
N GLU A 217 -0.05 -4.51 -4.40
CA GLU A 217 -1.22 -3.67 -4.59
C GLU A 217 -1.16 -3.02 -5.98
N CYS A 218 -2.29 -3.00 -6.67
CA CYS A 218 -2.40 -2.53 -8.03
C CYS A 218 -3.52 -1.51 -8.16
N ASN A 219 -3.17 -0.24 -8.33
CA ASN A 219 -4.13 0.85 -8.37
C ASN A 219 -4.37 1.33 -9.80
N ASP A 220 -5.59 1.80 -10.03
CA ASP A 220 -6.01 2.34 -11.32
C ASP A 220 -5.72 1.36 -12.48
N GLY A 221 -6.09 0.08 -12.31
CA GLY A 221 -5.99 -0.95 -13.35
C GLY A 221 -4.56 -1.19 -13.82
N CYS A 222 -3.64 -1.29 -12.88
CA CYS A 222 -2.23 -1.40 -13.18
C CYS A 222 -1.84 -2.69 -13.93
N THR A 223 -0.67 -2.67 -14.55
CA THR A 223 0.02 -3.89 -14.99
C THR A 223 0.71 -4.50 -13.77
N GLY A 224 0.26 -5.68 -13.36
CA GLY A 224 0.80 -6.40 -12.20
C GLY A 224 2.18 -7.02 -12.43
N THR A 225 2.68 -7.71 -11.41
CA THR A 225 4.03 -8.30 -11.43
C THR A 225 4.12 -9.50 -12.38
N SER A 226 5.27 -9.65 -13.05
CA SER A 226 5.53 -10.76 -13.98
C SER A 226 6.34 -11.91 -13.37
N SER A 227 6.85 -11.73 -12.15
CA SER A 227 7.58 -12.72 -11.38
C SER A 227 7.09 -12.75 -9.94
N GLU A 228 7.51 -13.75 -9.18
CA GLU A 228 7.34 -13.75 -7.73
C GLU A 228 8.19 -12.64 -7.07
N GLN A 229 7.76 -12.22 -5.89
CA GLN A 229 8.52 -11.37 -4.97
C GLN A 229 8.92 -12.23 -3.76
N GLN A 230 10.14 -12.05 -3.28
CA GLN A 230 10.63 -12.74 -2.09
C GLN A 230 10.91 -11.74 -0.98
N TYR A 231 10.50 -12.05 0.23
CA TYR A 231 10.90 -11.33 1.44
C TYR A 231 11.64 -12.31 2.35
N LEU A 232 12.88 -12.00 2.66
CA LEU A 232 13.82 -12.87 3.34
C LEU A 232 14.16 -12.32 4.71
N ASN A 233 14.34 -13.23 5.67
CA ASN A 233 14.80 -12.93 7.02
C ASN A 233 13.97 -11.81 7.66
N THR A 234 12.65 -11.95 7.62
CA THR A 234 11.77 -11.01 8.30
C THR A 234 11.91 -11.23 9.80
N GLU A 235 12.22 -10.18 10.54
CA GLU A 235 12.32 -10.18 12.00
C GLU A 235 11.43 -9.08 12.58
N ILE A 236 10.66 -9.40 13.61
CA ILE A 236 9.76 -8.47 14.30
C ILE A 236 10.06 -8.57 15.79
N THR A 237 10.49 -7.46 16.38
CA THR A 237 10.75 -7.34 17.82
C THR A 237 9.61 -6.61 18.50
N LEU A 238 9.13 -7.20 19.60
CA LEU A 238 8.05 -6.70 20.44
C LEU A 238 8.60 -6.07 21.72
N ALA A 239 7.92 -5.05 22.24
CA ALA A 239 8.26 -4.39 23.51
C ALA A 239 8.13 -5.33 24.73
N SER A 240 7.29 -6.36 24.62
CA SER A 240 7.02 -7.36 25.65
C SER A 240 6.60 -8.68 25.03
N SER A 241 6.71 -9.75 25.81
CA SER A 241 6.40 -11.12 25.40
C SER A 241 4.96 -11.25 24.86
N ASP A 242 4.82 -11.80 23.66
CA ASP A 242 3.56 -12.33 23.13
C ASP A 242 3.81 -13.66 22.41
N PRO A 243 3.80 -14.79 23.14
CA PRO A 243 4.03 -16.11 22.57
C PRO A 243 2.95 -16.56 21.57
N THR A 244 1.85 -15.82 21.47
CA THR A 244 0.72 -16.13 20.57
C THR A 244 0.69 -15.25 19.32
N PHE A 245 1.66 -14.36 19.12
CA PHE A 245 1.65 -13.47 17.95
C PHE A 245 1.72 -14.24 16.62
N GLY A 246 2.52 -15.32 16.54
CA GLY A 246 2.56 -16.17 15.34
C GLY A 246 1.25 -16.86 14.99
N ASP A 247 0.36 -17.09 15.96
CA ASP A 247 -0.97 -17.69 15.71
C ASP A 247 -1.87 -16.78 14.86
N THR A 248 -1.48 -15.50 14.72
CA THR A 248 -2.21 -14.51 13.93
C THR A 248 -1.79 -14.45 12.47
N ILE A 249 -0.82 -15.28 12.04
CA ILE A 249 -0.33 -15.22 10.67
C ILE A 249 -1.46 -15.53 9.67
N ALA A 250 -1.58 -14.70 8.65
CA ALA A 250 -2.56 -14.85 7.58
C ALA A 250 -1.91 -14.67 6.22
N THR A 251 -2.44 -15.40 5.23
CA THR A 251 -1.97 -15.36 3.84
C THR A 251 -3.15 -15.16 2.89
N ALA A 252 -2.95 -14.43 1.80
CA ALA A 252 -3.92 -14.29 0.72
C ALA A 252 -3.24 -14.33 -0.65
N GLY A 253 -4.04 -14.52 -1.71
CA GLY A 253 -3.57 -14.44 -3.11
C GLY A 253 -2.45 -15.43 -3.47
N GLY A 254 -2.45 -16.61 -2.83
CA GLY A 254 -1.45 -17.65 -3.07
C GLY A 254 -0.08 -17.39 -2.45
N ALA A 255 0.07 -16.33 -1.65
CA ALA A 255 1.30 -16.09 -0.91
C ALA A 255 1.58 -17.22 0.09
N THR A 256 2.86 -17.53 0.27
CA THR A 256 3.35 -18.57 1.18
C THR A 256 4.46 -18.03 2.07
N TYR A 257 4.71 -18.70 3.18
CA TYR A 257 5.82 -18.39 4.08
C TYR A 257 6.44 -19.68 4.64
N GLU A 258 7.71 -19.63 5.00
CA GLU A 258 8.44 -20.72 5.65
C GLU A 258 9.24 -20.19 6.85
N GLY A 259 9.52 -21.06 7.81
CA GLY A 259 10.39 -20.74 8.94
C GLY A 259 9.82 -19.73 9.94
N LEU A 260 8.48 -19.68 10.12
CA LEU A 260 7.90 -18.89 11.21
C LEU A 260 8.34 -19.46 12.57
N ALA A 261 9.03 -18.66 13.37
CA ALA A 261 9.51 -19.05 14.69
C ALA A 261 9.56 -17.84 15.65
N SER A 262 9.64 -18.12 16.95
CA SER A 262 9.82 -17.11 18.00
C SER A 262 11.00 -17.39 18.92
N SER A 263 11.52 -16.34 19.54
CA SER A 263 12.44 -16.45 20.67
C SER A 263 11.76 -17.13 21.86
N GLN A 264 12.56 -17.70 22.77
CA GLN A 264 12.04 -18.42 23.94
C GLN A 264 11.14 -17.56 24.84
N ASP A 265 11.43 -16.26 24.92
CA ASP A 265 10.65 -15.28 25.68
C ASP A 265 9.51 -14.66 24.85
N GLY A 266 9.33 -15.03 23.58
CA GLY A 266 8.23 -14.56 22.71
C GLY A 266 8.28 -13.07 22.38
N THR A 267 9.46 -12.43 22.49
CA THR A 267 9.66 -11.02 22.16
C THR A 267 10.15 -10.82 20.72
N VAL A 268 10.80 -11.81 20.12
CA VAL A 268 11.28 -11.75 18.74
C VAL A 268 10.58 -12.82 17.92
N TRP A 269 10.07 -12.44 16.76
CA TRP A 269 9.45 -13.33 15.78
C TRP A 269 10.19 -13.25 14.46
N THR A 270 10.40 -14.39 13.83
CA THR A 270 11.15 -14.49 12.57
C THR A 270 10.35 -15.26 11.53
N ILE A 271 10.53 -14.91 10.27
CA ILE A 271 10.06 -15.66 9.10
C ILE A 271 11.23 -15.72 8.13
N GLU A 272 11.71 -16.93 7.84
CA GLU A 272 12.89 -17.13 6.99
C GLU A 272 12.62 -16.66 5.56
N SER A 273 11.47 -17.03 5.00
CA SER A 273 11.06 -16.63 3.66
C SER A 273 9.56 -16.39 3.55
N ILE A 274 9.19 -15.40 2.76
CA ILE A 274 7.83 -15.16 2.26
C ILE A 274 7.93 -15.07 0.75
N VAL A 275 7.06 -15.78 0.05
CA VAL A 275 6.96 -15.73 -1.41
C VAL A 275 5.58 -15.24 -1.80
N ILE A 276 5.54 -14.14 -2.55
CA ILE A 276 4.33 -13.59 -3.14
C ILE A 276 4.33 -13.94 -4.64
N PRO A 277 3.32 -14.67 -5.15
CA PRO A 277 3.24 -15.01 -6.56
C PRO A 277 3.10 -13.77 -7.46
N ALA A 278 3.45 -13.94 -8.73
CA ALA A 278 3.19 -12.95 -9.76
C ALA A 278 1.69 -12.60 -9.84
N MET A 279 1.39 -11.31 -9.98
CA MET A 279 0.04 -10.77 -10.19
C MET A 279 -0.19 -10.57 -11.69
N VAL A 280 -0.55 -11.67 -12.38
CA VAL A 280 -0.75 -11.71 -13.85
C VAL A 280 -2.21 -11.53 -14.28
#